data_AF-A0A7X0D2S4-F1
#
_entry.id   AF-A0A7X0D2S4-F1
#
_cell.length_a   1.000
_cell.length_b   1.000
_cell.length_c   1.000
_cell.angle_alpha   90.00
_cell.angle_beta   90.00
_cell.angle_gamma   90.00
#
_symmetry.space_group_name_H-M   'P 1'
#
loop_
_entity.id
_entity.type
_entity.pdbx_description
1 polymer ?
#
loop_
_entity_poly.entity_id
_entity_poly.type
_entity_poly.pdbx_seq_one_letter_code
_entity_poly.pdbx_strand_id
1 'polypeptide(L)' 'MKRFLNQNLTHLLEDRSTLYSGSRSVRADLVRRTLLAAHEIEIGLASDIEEDIFLLMHRIAEADERDAGMIE' A
#
# COMPACT_ATOMS: atom_id res chain seq x y z
N MET A 1 5.34 -2.56 -21.45
CA MET A 1 4.20 -2.01 -20.67
C MET A 1 4.30 -2.21 -19.16
N LYS A 2 4.76 -3.37 -18.64
CA LYS A 2 4.86 -3.63 -17.16
C LYS A 2 5.69 -2.62 -16.36
N ARG A 3 6.72 -1.99 -16.95
CA ARG A 3 7.65 -1.08 -16.26
C ARG A 3 7.05 0.31 -15.94
N PHE A 4 6.14 0.79 -16.79
CA PHE A 4 5.49 2.11 -16.61
C PHE A 4 4.36 2.07 -15.58
N LEU A 5 3.60 0.96 -15.54
CA LEU A 5 2.57 0.75 -14.53
C LEU A 5 3.14 0.77 -13.11
N ASN A 6 4.37 0.25 -12.95
CA ASN A 6 5.05 0.16 -11.67
C ASN A 6 5.47 1.54 -11.11
N GLN A 7 5.89 2.48 -11.97
CA GLN A 7 6.30 3.83 -11.53
C GLN A 7 5.12 4.69 -11.09
N ASN A 8 4.03 4.71 -11.86
CA ASN A 8 2.85 5.51 -11.50
C ASN A 8 2.22 5.01 -10.21
N LEU A 9 2.09 3.69 -10.06
CA LEU A 9 1.59 3.09 -8.82
C LEU A 9 2.51 3.36 -7.63
N THR A 10 3.83 3.32 -7.82
CA THR A 10 4.79 3.66 -6.77
C THR A 10 4.61 5.10 -6.31
N HIS A 11 4.55 6.08 -7.23
CA HIS A 11 4.33 7.48 -6.84
C HIS A 11 2.99 7.71 -6.15
N LEU A 12 1.93 7.05 -6.62
CA LEU A 12 0.61 7.12 -6.00
C LEU A 12 0.64 6.62 -4.55
N LEU A 13 1.31 5.49 -4.31
CA LEU A 13 1.45 4.92 -2.98
C LEU A 13 2.39 5.74 -2.09
N GLU A 14 3.46 6.32 -2.65
CA GLU A 14 4.33 7.24 -1.91
C GLU A 14 3.57 8.47 -1.42
N ASP A 15 2.73 9.08 -2.27
CA ASP A 15 1.87 10.20 -1.89
C ASP A 15 0.87 9.78 -0.80
N ARG A 16 0.15 8.67 -1.02
CA ARG A 16 -0.84 8.16 -0.05
C ARG A 16 -0.23 7.70 1.26
N SER A 17 1.04 7.27 1.27
CA SER A 17 1.73 6.89 2.50
C SER A 17 1.74 8.01 3.53
N THR A 18 1.68 9.27 3.09
CA THR A 18 1.71 10.45 3.96
C THR A 18 0.50 10.57 4.89
N LEU A 19 -0.58 9.84 4.59
CA LEU A 19 -1.77 9.74 5.46
C LEU A 19 -1.51 8.90 6.71
N TYR A 20 -0.47 8.06 6.70
CA TYR A 20 -0.11 7.21 7.82
C TYR A 20 0.95 7.87 8.70
N SER A 21 0.78 7.71 10.01
CA SER A 21 1.75 8.19 10.98
C SER A 21 3.06 7.38 10.89
N GLY A 22 4.19 7.98 11.27
CA GLY A 22 5.49 7.31 11.28
C GLY A 22 6.61 8.06 10.58
N SER A 23 7.82 7.50 10.65
CA SER A 23 8.99 8.08 9.99
C SER A 23 8.93 7.87 8.47
N ARG A 24 9.77 8.59 7.73
CA ARG A 24 9.92 8.38 6.28
C ARG A 24 10.29 6.92 5.94
N SER A 25 11.09 6.27 6.78
CA SER A 25 11.49 4.87 6.56
C SER A 25 10.31 3.91 6.74
N VAL A 26 9.45 4.13 7.74
CA VAL A 26 8.23 3.33 7.96
C VAL A 26 7.28 3.47 6.77
N ARG A 27 7.05 4.69 6.29
CA ARG A 27 6.20 4.92 5.12
C ARG A 27 6.74 4.27 3.84
N ALA A 28 8.04 4.36 3.59
CA ALA A 28 8.67 3.72 2.43
C ALA A 28 8.55 2.19 2.48
N ASP A 29 8.66 1.61 3.68
CA ASP A 29 8.47 0.18 3.88
C ASP A 29 7.01 -0.25 3.63
N LEU A 30 6.03 0.52 4.12
CA LEU A 30 4.61 0.30 3.85
C LEU A 30 4.31 0.30 2.33
N VAL A 31 4.84 1.27 1.58
CA VAL A 31 4.71 1.32 0.12
C VAL A 31 5.29 0.05 -0.52
N ARG A 32 6.50 -0.34 -0.10
CA ARG A 32 7.17 -1.54 -0.64
C ARG A 32 6.35 -2.81 -0.40
N ARG A 33 5.84 -3.02 0.81
CA ARG A 33 5.03 -4.19 1.16
C ARG A 33 3.70 -4.19 0.39
N THR A 34 3.09 -3.03 0.21
CA THR A 34 1.87 -2.89 -0.61
C THR A 34 2.12 -3.28 -2.06
N LEU A 35 3.21 -2.80 -2.68
CA LEU A 35 3.55 -3.15 -4.07
C LEU A 35 3.80 -4.65 -4.25
N LEU A 36 4.49 -5.28 -3.29
CA LEU A 36 4.71 -6.73 -3.30
C LEU A 36 3.39 -7.50 -3.19
N ALA A 37 2.53 -7.13 -2.23
CA ALA A 37 1.24 -7.79 -2.05
C ALA A 37 0.31 -7.56 -3.25
N ALA A 38 0.32 -6.38 -3.87
CA ALA A 38 -0.48 -6.08 -5.05
C ALA A 38 -0.11 -6.95 -6.27
N HIS A 39 1.11 -7.52 -6.32
CA HIS A 39 1.50 -8.47 -7.39
C HIS A 39 0.92 -9.87 -7.17
N GLU A 40 0.52 -10.21 -5.94
CA GLU A 40 -0.04 -11.51 -5.56
C GLU A 40 -1.58 -11.51 -5.62
N ILE A 41 -2.21 -10.34 -5.74
CA ILE A 41 -3.67 -10.22 -5.83
C ILE A 41 -4.08 -10.27 -7.30
N GLU A 42 -4.93 -11.24 -7.65
CA GLU A 42 -5.70 -11.20 -8.89
C GLU A 42 -6.70 -10.04 -8.79
N ILE A 43 -6.30 -8.87 -9.28
CA ILE A 43 -7.19 -7.72 -9.35
C ILE A 43 -8.26 -8.03 -10.40
N GLY A 44 -9.49 -8.20 -9.95
CA GLY A 44 -10.62 -8.55 -10.81
C GLY A 44 -10.83 -7.48 -11.89
N LEU A 45 -11.14 -7.89 -13.11
CA LEU A 45 -11.32 -7.01 -14.28
C LEU A 45 -12.43 -5.94 -14.14
N ALA A 46 -13.17 -5.92 -13.03
CA ALA A 46 -14.32 -5.06 -12.80
C ALA A 46 -14.20 -4.14 -11.57
N SER A 47 -13.15 -4.28 -10.73
CA SER A 47 -12.94 -3.41 -9.57
C SER A 47 -12.06 -2.21 -9.91
N ASP A 48 -12.26 -1.10 -9.18
CA ASP A 48 -11.35 0.03 -9.24
C ASP A 48 -10.02 -0.39 -8.59
N ILE A 49 -9.04 -0.65 -9.46
CA ILE A 49 -7.70 -1.13 -9.09
C ILE A 49 -7.04 -0.20 -8.05
N GLU A 50 -7.29 1.10 -8.12
CA GLU A 50 -6.71 2.05 -7.18
C GLU A 50 -7.31 1.88 -5.77
N GLU A 51 -8.63 1.69 -5.68
CA GLU A 51 -9.32 1.46 -4.41
C GLU A 51 -8.85 0.16 -3.75
N ASP A 52 -8.73 -0.93 -4.51
CA ASP A 52 -8.28 -2.23 -3.99
C ASP A 52 -6.85 -2.14 -3.42
N ILE A 53 -5.96 -1.43 -4.12
CA ILE A 53 -4.57 -1.24 -3.67
C ILE A 53 -4.52 -0.34 -2.44
N PHE A 54 -5.38 0.68 -2.33
CA PHE A 54 -5.47 1.50 -1.13
C PHE A 54 -6.02 0.73 0.07
N LEU A 55 -7.05 -0.10 -0.11
CA LEU A 55 -7.56 -0.97 0.93
C LEU A 55 -6.48 -1.96 1.39
N LEU A 56 -5.67 -2.48 0.47
CA LEU A 56 -4.53 -3.33 0.81
C LEU A 56 -3.50 -2.57 1.66
N MET A 57 -3.10 -1.37 1.23
CA MET A 57 -2.15 -0.53 1.98
C MET A 57 -2.67 -0.25 3.39
N HIS A 58 -3.97 0.06 3.52
CA HIS A 58 -4.59 0.33 4.80
C HIS A 58 -4.58 -0.88 5.72
N ARG A 59 -4.90 -2.08 5.21
CA ARG A 59 -4.83 -3.33 5.98
C ARG A 59 -3.43 -3.63 6.49
N ILE A 60 -2.39 -3.37 5.70
CA ILE A 60 -1.00 -3.56 6.13
C ILE A 60 -0.67 -2.56 7.26
N ALA A 61 -1.06 -1.30 7.11
CA ALA A 61 -0.81 -0.29 8.14
C ALA A 61 -1.55 -0.59 9.45
N GLU A 62 -2.83 -0.98 9.39
CA GLU A 62 -3.58 -1.39 10.57
C GLU A 62 -2.95 -2.60 11.27
N ALA A 63 -2.44 -3.58 10.51
CA ALA A 63 -1.75 -4.72 11.08
C ALA A 63 -0.50 -4.28 11.86
N ASP A 64 0.29 -3.35 11.31
CA ASP A 64 1.45 -2.78 12.00
C ASP A 64 1.04 -2.05 13.29
N GLU A 65 -0.05 -1.29 13.26
CA GLU A 65 -0.56 -0.57 14.43
C GLU A 65 -1.07 -1.54 15.52
N ARG A 66 -1.75 -2.63 15.14
CA ARG A 66 -2.15 -3.70 16.08
C ARG A 66 -0.94 -4.40 16.69
N ASP A 67 0.04 -4.78 15.87
CA ASP A 67 1.26 -5.46 16.32
C ASP A 67 2.11 -4.55 17.25
N ALA A 68 2.04 -3.24 17.04
CA ALA A 68 2.64 -2.24 17.92
C ALA A 68 1.81 -1.97 19.20
N GLY A 69 0.60 -2.52 19.32
CA GLY A 69 -0.30 -2.32 20.46
C GLY A 69 -0.97 -0.94 20.49
N MET A 70 -1.10 -0.29 19.34
CA MET A 70 -1.69 1.07 19.23
C MET A 70 -3.20 1.05 19.02
N ILE A 71 -3.74 -0.05 18.50
CA ILE A 71 -5.18 -0.28 18.28
C ILE A 71 -5.53 -1.73 18.65
N GLU A 72 -6.74 -1.95 19.17
CA GLU A 72 -7.27 -3.25 19.62
C GLU A 72 -7.93 -4.06 18.50
#